data_AF-A0A433BF21-F1
#
_entry.id   AF-A0A433BF21-F1
#
_cell.length_a   1.000
_cell.length_b   1.000
_cell.length_c   1.000
_cell.angle_alpha   90.00
_cell.angle_beta   90.00
_cell.angle_gamma   90.00
#
_symmetry.space_group_name_H-M   'P 1'
#
loop_
_entity.id
_entity.type
_entity.pdbx_description
1 polymer ?
#
loop_
_entity_poly.entity_id
_entity_poly.type
_entity_poly.pdbx_seq_one_letter_code
_entity_poly.pdbx_strand_id
1 'polypeptide(L)'
;MAIALQTLSQLQAAGSAVNTAALALQQELQVHSQALMDQMALQPFGPEADGAYQQMKQVARLVHEMNSLEQQLKAIYLDAAQRSQPEIPVMPALPSASRQRRLARKTDIATYEPVEDAKVVEVKAAKSEGRQKNLKPVDAPKAQKSKLSNTDRLHAAFKKLLGKKAKAVGHAELSALSGLPRGSIGASIKKLIETQKLTVDADGVYRLI
;
A
#
# COMPACT_ATOMS: atom_id res chain seq x y z
N MET A 1 -8.01 -13.64 -29.20
CA MET A 1 -7.48 -13.74 -27.82
C MET A 1 -8.43 -12.96 -26.91
N ALA A 2 -8.92 -13.57 -25.84
CA ALA A 2 -9.83 -12.92 -24.90
C ALA A 2 -9.04 -12.13 -23.85
N ILE A 3 -9.53 -10.95 -23.50
CA ILE A 3 -8.95 -10.08 -22.47
C ILE A 3 -9.62 -10.43 -21.14
N ALA A 4 -8.81 -10.77 -20.12
CA ALA A 4 -9.30 -11.15 -18.80
C ALA A 4 -9.94 -9.95 -18.08
N LEU A 5 -11.01 -10.17 -17.31
CA LEU A 5 -11.72 -9.09 -16.58
C LEU A 5 -10.79 -8.27 -15.66
N GLN A 6 -9.77 -8.91 -15.09
CA GLN A 6 -8.79 -8.26 -14.23
C GLN A 6 -7.98 -7.17 -14.97
N THR A 7 -7.77 -7.32 -16.27
CA THR A 7 -7.06 -6.31 -17.06
C THR A 7 -7.95 -5.11 -17.38
N LEU A 8 -9.27 -5.32 -17.57
CA LEU A 8 -10.24 -4.22 -17.71
C LEU A 8 -10.35 -3.39 -16.42
N SER A 9 -10.35 -4.04 -15.26
CA SER A 9 -10.42 -3.33 -13.98
C SER A 9 -9.15 -2.51 -13.72
N GLN A 10 -7.97 -3.04 -14.08
CA GLN A 10 -6.72 -2.28 -14.04
C GLN A 10 -6.74 -1.08 -14.99
N LEU A 11 -7.31 -1.23 -16.19
CA LEU A 11 -7.38 -0.16 -17.16
C LEU A 11 -8.36 0.95 -16.72
N GLN A 12 -9.48 0.57 -16.10
CA GLN A 12 -10.40 1.50 -15.45
C GLN A 12 -9.74 2.24 -14.28
N ALA A 13 -8.97 1.53 -13.43
CA ALA A 13 -8.23 2.15 -12.33
C ALA A 13 -7.20 3.18 -12.85
N ALA A 14 -6.47 2.84 -13.90
CA ALA A 14 -5.53 3.75 -14.56
C ALA A 14 -6.26 4.99 -15.12
N GLY A 15 -7.38 4.80 -15.81
CA GLY A 15 -8.21 5.91 -16.30
C GLY A 15 -8.70 6.85 -15.18
N SER A 16 -9.11 6.28 -14.04
CA SER A 16 -9.51 7.07 -12.88
C SER A 16 -8.36 7.90 -12.30
N ALA A 17 -7.15 7.33 -12.24
CA ALA A 17 -5.97 8.03 -11.75
C ALA A 17 -5.57 9.18 -12.69
N VAL A 18 -5.62 8.96 -14.01
CA VAL A 18 -5.36 10.01 -15.01
C VAL A 18 -6.39 11.14 -14.88
N ASN A 19 -7.67 10.82 -14.72
CA ASN A 19 -8.70 11.84 -14.50
C ASN A 19 -8.45 12.66 -13.21
N THR A 20 -8.08 12.01 -12.10
CA THR A 20 -7.74 12.73 -10.86
C THR A 20 -6.55 13.66 -11.04
N ALA A 21 -5.54 13.25 -11.81
CA ALA A 21 -4.40 14.11 -12.13
C ALA A 21 -4.81 15.27 -13.06
N ALA A 22 -5.70 15.03 -14.03
CA ALA A 22 -6.22 16.07 -14.91
C ALA A 22 -6.97 17.15 -14.13
N LEU A 23 -7.82 16.76 -13.17
CA LEU A 23 -8.53 17.68 -12.29
C LEU A 23 -7.57 18.49 -11.41
N ALA A 24 -6.51 17.87 -10.88
CA ALA A 24 -5.50 18.57 -10.11
C ALA A 24 -4.77 19.64 -10.96
N LEU A 25 -4.37 19.30 -12.19
CA LEU A 25 -3.75 20.28 -13.10
C LEU A 25 -4.71 21.40 -13.50
N GLN A 26 -6.01 21.12 -13.65
CA GLN A 26 -7.01 22.17 -13.91
C GLN A 26 -7.14 23.13 -12.73
N GLN A 27 -7.05 22.65 -11.50
CA GLN A 27 -7.03 23.50 -10.31
C GLN A 27 -5.76 24.36 -10.27
N GLU A 28 -4.59 23.78 -10.55
CA GLU A 28 -3.33 24.54 -10.64
C GLU A 28 -3.41 25.61 -11.75
N LEU A 29 -3.97 25.28 -12.91
CA LEU A 29 -4.18 26.24 -13.99
C LEU A 29 -5.05 27.41 -13.54
N GLN A 30 -6.12 27.15 -12.78
CA GLN A 30 -6.98 28.20 -12.23
C GLN A 30 -6.19 29.10 -11.27
N VAL A 31 -5.40 28.51 -10.36
CA VAL A 31 -4.55 29.28 -9.43
C VAL A 31 -3.53 30.14 -10.18
N HIS A 32 -2.87 29.58 -11.19
CA HIS A 32 -1.93 30.34 -12.02
C HIS A 32 -2.62 31.44 -12.83
N SER A 33 -3.84 31.21 -13.32
CA SER A 33 -4.60 32.23 -14.05
C SER A 33 -5.03 33.39 -13.14
N GLN A 34 -5.40 33.10 -11.89
CA GLN A 34 -5.74 34.12 -10.89
C GLN A 34 -4.50 34.94 -10.51
N ALA A 35 -3.38 34.27 -10.25
CA ALA A 35 -2.11 34.93 -9.98
C ALA A 35 -1.68 35.83 -11.15
N LEU A 36 -1.89 35.39 -12.39
CA LEU A 36 -1.64 36.20 -13.58
C LEU A 36 -2.58 37.40 -13.67
N MET A 37 -3.87 37.24 -13.38
CA MET A 37 -4.83 38.35 -13.34
C MET A 37 -4.43 39.40 -12.30
N ASP A 38 -4.03 38.97 -11.10
CA ASP A 38 -3.58 39.87 -10.02
C ASP A 38 -2.29 40.61 -10.42
N GLN A 39 -1.34 39.91 -11.02
CA GLN A 39 -0.10 40.52 -11.53
C GLN A 39 -0.36 41.47 -12.70
N MET A 40 -1.27 41.14 -13.62
CA MET A 40 -1.64 42.02 -14.73
C MET A 40 -2.37 43.28 -14.25
N ALA A 41 -3.14 43.20 -13.15
CA ALA A 41 -3.79 44.34 -12.54
C ALA A 41 -2.80 45.35 -11.94
N LEU A 42 -1.67 44.86 -11.41
CA LEU A 42 -0.61 45.70 -10.83
C LEU A 42 0.39 46.19 -11.88
N GLN A 43 0.90 45.28 -12.72
CA GLN A 43 1.93 45.57 -13.71
C GLN A 43 1.81 44.65 -14.95
N PRO A 44 1.04 45.06 -15.98
CA PRO A 44 0.69 44.20 -17.11
C PRO A 44 1.86 43.81 -18.02
N PHE A 45 2.96 44.58 -18.01
CA PHE A 45 4.15 44.36 -18.85
C PHE A 45 5.42 44.16 -18.02
N GLY A 46 5.28 43.69 -16.78
CA GLY A 46 6.41 43.33 -15.94
C GLY A 46 7.01 41.97 -16.33
N PRO A 47 8.32 41.75 -16.10
CA PRO A 47 8.95 40.45 -16.36
C PRO A 47 8.33 39.30 -15.54
N GLU A 48 7.69 39.62 -14.40
CA GLU A 48 6.96 38.66 -13.58
C GLU A 48 5.66 38.19 -14.25
N ALA A 49 4.92 39.10 -14.91
CA ALA A 49 3.68 38.77 -15.62
C ALA A 49 3.97 37.89 -16.86
N ASP A 50 5.06 38.19 -17.59
CA ASP A 50 5.52 37.34 -18.68
C ASP A 50 5.93 35.95 -18.19
N GLY A 51 6.64 35.87 -17.05
CA GLY A 51 7.00 34.60 -16.42
C GLY A 51 5.78 33.76 -16.04
N ALA A 52 4.78 34.39 -15.39
CA ALA A 52 3.52 33.73 -15.04
C ALA A 52 2.73 33.28 -16.28
N TYR A 53 2.75 34.07 -17.36
CA TYR A 53 2.09 33.69 -18.61
C TYR A 53 2.74 32.45 -19.25
N GLN A 54 4.08 32.36 -19.24
CA GLN A 54 4.77 31.18 -19.72
C GLN A 54 4.45 29.95 -18.86
N GLN A 55 4.39 30.09 -17.53
CA GLN A 55 3.99 29.00 -16.63
C GLN A 55 2.56 28.53 -16.91
N MET A 56 1.61 29.46 -17.02
CA MET A 56 0.22 29.14 -17.36
C MET A 56 0.14 28.38 -18.70
N LYS A 57 0.89 28.82 -19.71
CA LYS A 57 0.92 28.16 -21.02
C LYS A 57 1.49 26.74 -20.95
N GLN A 58 2.52 26.53 -20.13
CA GLN A 58 3.10 25.19 -19.90
C GLN A 58 2.09 24.27 -19.22
N VAL A 59 1.43 24.73 -18.15
CA VAL A 59 0.40 23.95 -17.44
C VAL A 59 -0.78 23.66 -18.37
N ALA A 60 -1.24 24.63 -19.16
CA ALA A 60 -2.33 24.43 -20.13
C ALA A 60 -1.99 23.37 -21.18
N ARG A 61 -0.72 23.34 -21.65
CA ARG A 61 -0.25 22.28 -22.55
C ARG A 61 -0.28 20.91 -21.88
N LEU A 62 0.16 20.80 -20.63
CA LEU A 62 0.11 19.55 -19.88
C LEU A 62 -1.33 19.06 -19.67
N VAL A 63 -2.28 19.96 -19.37
CA VAL A 63 -3.71 19.62 -19.28
C VAL A 63 -4.22 19.06 -20.61
N HIS A 64 -3.84 19.68 -21.73
CA HIS A 64 -4.23 19.19 -23.05
C HIS A 64 -3.65 17.80 -23.37
N GLU A 65 -2.37 17.58 -23.06
CA GLU A 65 -1.71 16.29 -23.23
C GLU A 65 -2.36 15.20 -22.34
N MET A 66 -2.71 15.54 -21.10
CA MET A 66 -3.42 14.63 -20.19
C MET A 66 -4.81 14.24 -20.72
N ASN A 67 -5.57 15.20 -21.25
CA ASN A 67 -6.88 14.93 -21.87
C ASN A 67 -6.76 14.04 -23.10
N SER A 68 -5.69 14.21 -23.90
CA SER A 68 -5.40 13.31 -25.02
C SER A 68 -5.10 11.88 -24.54
N LEU A 69 -4.36 11.71 -23.44
CA LEU A 69 -4.10 10.40 -22.84
C LEU A 69 -5.38 9.76 -22.31
N GLU A 70 -6.28 10.53 -21.71
CA GLU A 70 -7.59 10.04 -21.27
C GLU A 70 -8.42 9.51 -22.44
N GLN A 71 -8.46 10.23 -23.57
CA GLN A 71 -9.16 9.79 -24.76
C GLN A 71 -8.58 8.48 -25.32
N GLN A 72 -7.25 8.36 -25.34
CA GLN A 72 -6.58 7.13 -25.75
C GLN A 72 -6.91 5.97 -24.81
N LEU A 73 -6.84 6.18 -23.49
CA LEU A 73 -7.22 5.16 -22.50
C LEU A 73 -8.67 4.73 -22.64
N LYS A 74 -9.58 5.68 -22.91
CA LYS A 74 -10.99 5.38 -23.19
C LYS A 74 -11.17 4.53 -24.44
N ALA A 75 -10.45 4.86 -25.51
CA ALA A 75 -10.47 4.06 -26.75
C ALA A 75 -9.96 2.63 -26.50
N ILE A 76 -8.83 2.49 -25.80
CA ILE A 76 -8.26 1.18 -25.44
C ILE A 76 -9.24 0.40 -24.54
N TYR A 77 -9.89 1.07 -23.58
CA TYR A 77 -10.91 0.43 -22.74
C TYR A 77 -12.06 -0.13 -23.56
N LEU A 78 -12.59 0.65 -24.51
CA LEU A 78 -13.71 0.23 -25.36
C LEU A 78 -13.31 -0.95 -26.26
N ASP A 79 -12.13 -0.89 -26.87
CA ASP A 79 -11.58 -1.99 -27.67
C ASP A 79 -11.35 -3.24 -26.82
N ALA A 80 -10.85 -3.07 -25.60
CA ALA A 80 -10.61 -4.16 -24.68
C ALA A 80 -11.92 -4.78 -24.19
N ALA A 81 -12.93 -3.96 -23.91
CA ALA A 81 -14.25 -4.38 -23.46
C ALA A 81 -14.96 -5.20 -24.55
N GLN A 82 -14.89 -4.77 -25.81
CA GLN A 82 -15.43 -5.52 -26.95
C GLN A 82 -14.79 -6.90 -27.13
N ARG A 83 -13.51 -7.04 -26.74
CA ARG A 83 -12.74 -8.29 -26.83
C ARG A 83 -12.77 -9.13 -25.54
N SER A 84 -13.36 -8.61 -24.47
CA SER A 84 -13.54 -9.37 -23.24
C SER A 84 -14.69 -10.35 -23.43
N GLN A 85 -14.40 -11.63 -23.24
CA GLN A 85 -15.45 -12.64 -23.14
C GLN A 85 -15.91 -12.71 -21.68
N PRO A 86 -17.21 -12.86 -21.41
CA PRO A 86 -17.66 -13.15 -20.07
C PRO A 86 -17.01 -14.47 -19.63
N GLU A 87 -16.20 -14.42 -18.57
CA GLU A 87 -15.66 -15.64 -17.96
C GLU A 87 -16.86 -16.49 -17.52
N ILE A 88 -17.10 -17.59 -18.21
CA ILE A 88 -18.11 -18.56 -17.81
C ILE A 88 -17.62 -19.11 -16.47
N PRO A 89 -18.34 -18.89 -15.35
CA PRO A 89 -17.93 -19.42 -14.06
C PRO A 89 -17.98 -20.95 -14.13
N VAL A 90 -16.82 -21.58 -14.27
CA VAL A 90 -16.70 -23.03 -14.18
C VAL A 90 -16.89 -23.38 -12.71
N MET A 91 -18.12 -23.76 -12.34
CA MET A 91 -18.39 -24.26 -11.00
C MET A 91 -17.44 -25.45 -10.75
N PRO A 92 -16.62 -25.43 -9.68
CA PRO A 92 -15.81 -26.58 -9.34
C PRO A 92 -16.76 -27.74 -9.05
N ALA A 93 -16.63 -28.84 -9.80
CA ALA A 93 -17.45 -30.02 -9.57
C ALA A 93 -17.34 -30.43 -8.11
N LEU A 94 -18.47 -30.45 -7.40
CA LEU A 94 -18.56 -30.94 -6.04
C LEU A 94 -17.89 -32.32 -5.97
N PRO A 95 -17.10 -32.62 -4.92
CA PRO A 95 -16.47 -33.93 -4.79
C PRO A 95 -17.57 -35.00 -4.81
N SER A 96 -17.60 -35.81 -5.88
CA SER A 96 -18.61 -36.86 -6.02
C SER A 96 -18.46 -37.84 -4.85
N ALA A 97 -19.48 -37.94 -4.00
CA ALA A 97 -19.52 -38.86 -2.85
C ALA A 97 -19.28 -40.34 -3.23
N SER A 98 -19.36 -40.69 -4.52
CA SER A 98 -19.03 -42.00 -5.06
C SER A 98 -17.54 -42.37 -4.98
N ARG A 99 -16.61 -41.40 -4.92
CA ARG A 99 -15.17 -41.67 -4.74
C ARG A 99 -14.82 -42.14 -3.34
N GLN A 100 -15.46 -41.57 -2.32
CA GLN A 100 -15.24 -41.97 -0.93
C GLN A 100 -15.80 -43.37 -0.64
N ARG A 101 -16.91 -43.75 -1.29
CA ARG A 101 -17.55 -45.05 -1.10
C ARG A 101 -16.69 -46.24 -1.60
N ARG A 102 -15.80 -46.03 -2.58
CA ARG A 102 -14.84 -47.06 -3.03
C ARG A 102 -13.64 -47.23 -2.10
N LEU A 103 -13.27 -46.20 -1.33
CA LEU A 103 -12.21 -46.26 -0.33
C LEU A 103 -12.71 -46.79 1.03
N ALA A 104 -13.98 -46.57 1.36
CA ALA A 104 -14.60 -47.03 2.60
C ALA A 104 -14.96 -48.54 2.63
N ARG A 105 -15.04 -49.20 1.47
CA ARG A 105 -15.45 -50.63 1.38
C ARG A 105 -14.34 -51.63 1.75
N LYS A 106 -13.23 -51.17 2.33
CA LYS A 106 -12.11 -52.03 2.77
C LYS A 106 -11.92 -52.08 4.29
N THR A 107 -12.80 -51.47 5.07
CA THR A 107 -12.77 -51.52 6.54
C THR A 107 -14.18 -51.68 7.08
N ASP A 108 -14.76 -52.86 6.87
CA ASP A 108 -15.84 -53.33 7.74
C ASP A 108 -15.20 -53.78 9.07
N ILE A 109 -15.46 -53.05 10.15
CA ILE A 109 -15.75 -53.57 11.50
C ILE A 109 -16.57 -52.47 12.20
N ALA A 110 -17.70 -52.90 12.75
CA ALA A 110 -18.76 -52.09 13.32
C ALA A 110 -18.46 -51.62 14.75
N THR A 111 -18.89 -50.39 15.08
CA THR A 111 -19.47 -50.07 16.39
C THR A 111 -20.40 -48.86 16.25
N TYR A 112 -21.68 -49.08 16.55
CA TYR A 112 -22.65 -48.04 16.89
C TYR A 112 -22.39 -47.55 18.33
N GLU A 113 -22.56 -46.26 18.60
CA GLU A 113 -23.04 -45.67 19.87
C GLU A 113 -23.23 -44.14 19.69
N PRO A 114 -24.06 -43.49 20.54
CA PRO A 114 -25.11 -42.57 20.13
C PRO A 114 -24.73 -41.08 20.03
N VAL A 115 -25.59 -40.34 19.34
CA VAL A 115 -25.63 -38.88 19.27
C VAL A 115 -26.03 -38.33 20.65
N GLU A 116 -25.22 -37.42 21.21
CA GLU A 116 -25.60 -36.58 22.34
C GLU A 116 -25.51 -35.08 21.97
N ASP A 117 -26.47 -34.34 22.51
CA ASP A 117 -26.84 -32.98 22.16
C ASP A 117 -25.77 -31.91 22.43
N ALA A 118 -25.83 -30.87 21.60
CA ALA A 118 -25.00 -29.69 21.65
C ALA A 118 -25.13 -28.93 22.99
N LYS A 119 -23.99 -28.70 23.65
CA LYS A 119 -23.81 -27.59 24.61
C LYS A 119 -22.86 -26.57 24.03
N VAL A 120 -23.40 -25.38 23.75
CA VAL A 120 -22.63 -24.17 23.41
C VAL A 120 -21.90 -23.71 24.67
N VAL A 121 -20.58 -23.71 24.62
CA VAL A 121 -19.75 -22.95 25.56
C VAL A 121 -18.77 -22.13 24.74
N GLU A 122 -18.95 -20.82 24.73
CA GLU A 122 -18.01 -19.86 24.17
C GLU A 122 -16.71 -19.88 24.99
N VAL A 123 -15.58 -20.22 24.37
CA VAL A 123 -14.26 -20.02 24.98
C VAL A 123 -13.28 -19.44 23.97
N LYS A 124 -12.62 -18.39 24.46
CA LYS A 124 -11.69 -17.47 23.80
C LYS A 124 -10.49 -18.18 23.17
N ALA A 125 -10.06 -17.63 22.04
CA ALA A 125 -8.89 -18.05 21.28
C ALA A 125 -7.58 -17.95 22.10
N ALA A 126 -6.82 -19.05 22.12
CA ALA A 126 -5.43 -19.07 22.54
C ALA A 126 -4.60 -19.96 21.61
N LYS A 127 -3.67 -19.29 20.90
CA LYS A 127 -2.34 -19.71 20.41
C LYS A 127 -2.10 -21.19 20.08
N SER A 128 -1.92 -21.48 18.79
CA SER A 128 -1.27 -22.71 18.31
C SER A 128 0.26 -22.59 18.31
N GLU A 129 0.92 -23.36 19.16
CA GLU A 129 2.34 -23.70 19.07
C GLU A 129 2.53 -24.80 18.01
N GLY A 130 3.23 -24.47 16.92
CA GLY A 130 3.60 -25.40 15.86
C GLY A 130 4.91 -26.12 16.17
N ARG A 131 4.82 -27.43 16.37
CA ARG A 131 5.91 -28.38 16.64
C ARG A 131 6.76 -28.63 15.39
N GLN A 132 8.07 -28.69 15.63
CA GLN A 132 9.18 -28.79 14.68
C GLN A 132 9.23 -30.10 13.88
N LYS A 133 9.79 -30.04 12.65
CA LYS A 133 10.62 -31.11 12.08
C LYS A 133 11.94 -30.53 11.57
N ASN A 134 13.03 -31.02 12.17
CA ASN A 134 14.42 -30.76 11.81
C ASN A 134 14.82 -31.56 10.56
N LEU A 135 15.48 -30.91 9.60
CA LEU A 135 16.57 -31.49 8.81
C LEU A 135 17.66 -30.42 8.65
N LYS A 136 18.89 -30.79 8.99
CA LYS A 136 20.18 -30.08 8.87
C LYS A 136 21.12 -31.04 8.10
N PRO A 137 22.36 -30.68 7.69
CA PRO A 137 23.05 -29.36 7.70
C PRO A 137 23.83 -29.04 6.40
N VAL A 138 24.18 -27.76 6.14
CA VAL A 138 25.45 -27.38 5.49
C VAL A 138 25.96 -26.09 6.13
N ASP A 139 27.27 -26.05 6.40
CA ASP A 139 28.05 -25.11 7.19
C ASP A 139 28.02 -23.62 6.79
N ALA A 140 27.97 -22.74 7.80
CA ALA A 140 28.58 -21.39 7.90
C ALA A 140 28.02 -20.65 9.16
N PRO A 141 28.78 -19.72 9.79
CA PRO A 141 29.09 -19.84 11.20
C PRO A 141 28.21 -19.03 12.18
N LYS A 142 28.12 -19.60 13.39
CA LYS A 142 27.93 -19.01 14.72
C LYS A 142 27.18 -17.67 14.82
N ALA A 143 25.96 -17.79 15.34
CA ALA A 143 25.25 -16.75 16.04
C ALA A 143 26.10 -16.15 17.18
N GLN A 144 26.11 -14.82 17.29
CA GLN A 144 26.23 -14.15 18.57
C GLN A 144 25.73 -12.69 18.51
N LYS A 145 25.13 -12.30 19.63
CA LYS A 145 24.60 -10.98 20.02
C LYS A 145 23.17 -10.71 19.58
N SER A 146 22.28 -10.88 20.56
CA SER A 146 20.93 -10.32 20.67
C SER A 146 20.78 -9.00 19.91
N LYS A 147 20.30 -9.10 18.67
CA LYS A 147 20.02 -7.93 17.85
C LYS A 147 18.72 -7.33 18.38
N LEU A 148 18.84 -6.27 19.17
CA LEU A 148 17.78 -5.29 19.45
C LEU A 148 16.87 -5.16 18.23
N SER A 149 15.55 -5.26 18.45
CA SER A 149 14.54 -5.14 17.38
C SER A 149 14.80 -3.85 16.59
N ASN A 150 14.45 -3.84 15.30
CA ASN A 150 14.61 -2.65 14.46
C ASN A 150 13.98 -1.40 15.11
N THR A 151 12.88 -1.58 15.85
CA THR A 151 12.23 -0.54 16.65
C THR A 151 13.11 -0.02 17.79
N ASP A 152 13.85 -0.89 18.46
CA ASP A 152 14.69 -0.54 19.62
C ASP A 152 15.96 0.19 19.19
N ARG A 153 16.53 -0.20 18.03
CA ARG A 153 17.67 0.51 17.42
C ARG A 153 17.29 1.93 17.04
N LEU A 154 16.10 2.09 16.48
CA LEU A 154 15.57 3.36 16.06
C LEU A 154 15.18 4.24 17.26
N HIS A 155 14.63 3.66 18.33
CA HIS A 155 14.40 4.34 19.59
C HIS A 155 15.71 4.77 20.29
N ALA A 156 16.77 3.94 20.24
CA ALA A 156 18.08 4.33 20.74
C ALA A 156 18.72 5.46 19.91
N ALA A 157 18.53 5.44 18.58
CA ALA A 157 18.94 6.53 17.69
C ALA A 157 18.16 7.82 17.99
N PHE A 158 16.85 7.74 18.22
CA PHE A 158 16.04 8.88 18.66
C PHE A 158 16.49 9.41 20.02
N LYS A 159 16.80 8.56 21.00
CA LYS A 159 17.34 9.00 22.30
C LYS A 159 18.66 9.76 22.16
N LYS A 160 19.54 9.33 21.24
CA LYS A 160 20.82 10.02 20.96
C LYS A 160 20.62 11.35 20.23
N LEU A 161 19.65 11.43 19.32
CA LEU A 161 19.40 12.62 18.50
C LEU A 161 18.55 13.69 19.19
N LEU A 162 17.50 13.28 19.89
CA LEU A 162 16.51 14.18 20.47
C LEU A 162 16.83 14.51 21.93
N GLY A 163 17.52 13.65 22.67
CA GLY A 163 17.72 13.85 24.11
C GLY A 163 16.39 14.18 24.82
N LYS A 164 16.28 15.36 25.44
CA LYS A 164 15.02 15.90 26.04
C LYS A 164 14.32 16.96 25.18
N LYS A 165 14.77 17.20 23.95
CA LYS A 165 14.29 18.30 23.08
C LYS A 165 13.54 17.75 21.87
N ALA A 166 12.48 18.44 21.47
CA ALA A 166 11.78 18.16 20.23
C ALA A 166 12.59 18.75 19.06
N LYS A 167 12.87 17.95 18.02
CA LYS A 167 13.60 18.41 16.82
C LYS A 167 13.02 17.76 15.57
N ALA A 168 12.95 18.53 14.48
CA ALA A 168 12.68 17.98 13.16
C ALA A 168 13.85 17.07 12.76
N VAL A 169 13.59 15.79 12.55
CA VAL A 169 14.62 14.81 12.18
C VAL A 169 14.30 14.22 10.82
N GLY A 170 15.24 14.38 9.89
CA GLY A 170 15.15 13.80 8.56
C GLY A 170 15.35 12.29 8.56
N HIS A 171 14.63 11.59 7.68
CA HIS A 171 14.75 10.13 7.53
C HIS A 171 16.18 9.66 7.16
N ALA A 172 16.97 10.52 6.53
CA ALA A 172 18.37 10.24 6.18
C ALA A 172 19.27 10.15 7.42
N GLU A 173 19.12 11.08 8.37
CA GLU A 173 19.88 11.10 9.62
C GLU A 173 19.54 9.89 10.51
N LEU A 174 18.25 9.53 10.55
CA LEU A 174 17.79 8.34 11.26
C LEU A 174 18.32 7.06 10.63
N SER A 175 18.42 6.98 9.30
CA SER A 175 18.99 5.82 8.61
C SER A 175 20.47 5.64 8.95
N ALA A 176 21.26 6.72 8.90
CA ALA A 176 22.67 6.69 9.24
C ALA A 176 22.92 6.24 10.69
N LEU A 177 22.10 6.72 11.64
CA LEU A 177 22.32 6.46 13.07
C LEU A 177 21.70 5.16 13.58
N SER A 178 20.60 4.70 12.96
CA SER A 178 19.97 3.41 13.33
C SER A 178 20.50 2.23 12.52
N GLY A 179 21.21 2.49 11.41
CA GLY A 179 21.69 1.46 10.48
C GLY A 179 20.54 0.74 9.76
N LEU A 180 19.38 1.38 9.65
CA LEU A 180 18.17 0.80 9.07
C LEU A 180 17.92 1.37 7.66
N PRO A 181 17.50 0.53 6.68
CA PRO A 181 17.14 1.00 5.35
C PRO A 181 15.92 1.93 5.42
N ARG A 182 15.90 2.97 4.57
CA ARG A 182 14.87 4.02 4.56
C ARG A 182 13.43 3.49 4.55
N GLY A 183 13.18 2.37 3.86
CA GLY A 183 11.87 1.72 3.82
C GLY A 183 11.40 1.12 5.17
N SER A 184 12.33 0.73 6.05
CA SER A 184 12.00 0.14 7.37
C SER A 184 11.82 1.19 8.48
N ILE A 185 12.28 2.42 8.26
CA ILE A 185 12.19 3.53 9.21
C ILE A 185 10.74 3.97 9.38
N GLY A 186 10.00 4.14 8.28
CA GLY A 186 8.59 4.55 8.33
C GLY A 186 7.72 3.56 9.11
N ALA A 187 7.90 2.25 8.90
CA ALA A 187 7.20 1.22 9.65
C ALA A 187 7.58 1.21 11.15
N SER A 188 8.84 1.50 11.46
CA SER A 188 9.34 1.56 12.83
C SER A 188 8.88 2.82 13.56
N ILE A 189 8.79 3.97 12.88
CA ILE A 189 8.23 5.22 13.43
C ILE A 189 6.75 5.04 13.74
N LYS A 190 5.96 4.47 12.82
CA LYS A 190 4.53 4.16 13.07
C LYS A 190 4.35 3.29 14.31
N LYS A 191 5.16 2.23 14.44
CA LYS A 191 5.16 1.37 15.64
C LYS A 191 5.57 2.12 16.91
N LEU A 192 6.52 3.07 16.84
CA LEU A 192 6.92 3.85 18.01
C LEU A 192 5.84 4.84 18.46
N ILE A 193 5.10 5.42 17.52
CA ILE A 193 3.91 6.25 17.81
C ILE A 193 2.81 5.38 18.44
N GLU A 194 2.54 4.20 17.87
CA GLU A 194 1.56 3.24 18.42
C GLU A 194 1.93 2.79 19.85
N THR A 195 3.22 2.59 20.13
CA THR A 195 3.71 2.25 21.48
C THR A 195 3.83 3.45 22.43
N GLN A 196 3.35 4.64 22.04
CA GLN A 196 3.41 5.88 22.81
C GLN A 196 4.82 6.27 23.28
N LYS A 197 5.85 5.91 22.50
CA LYS A 197 7.25 6.29 22.79
C LYS A 197 7.70 7.54 22.04
N LEU A 198 6.89 8.00 21.09
CA LEU A 198 7.11 9.22 20.30
C LEU A 198 5.78 9.95 20.10
N THR A 199 5.77 11.27 20.31
CA THR A 199 4.73 12.15 19.76
C THR A 199 5.26 12.84 18.51
N VAL A 200 4.37 13.02 17.54
CA VAL A 200 4.63 13.83 16.35
C VAL A 200 3.80 15.10 16.52
N ASP A 201 4.46 16.24 16.60
CA ASP A 201 3.80 17.54 16.59
C ASP A 201 3.38 17.90 15.15
N ALA A 202 2.38 18.77 15.00
CA ALA A 202 1.76 19.13 13.72
C ALA A 202 2.76 19.61 12.65
N ASP A 203 3.92 20.12 13.07
CA ASP A 203 5.00 20.62 12.21
C ASP A 203 6.03 19.55 11.79
N GLY A 204 5.73 18.26 12.01
CA GLY A 204 6.65 17.16 11.68
C GLY A 204 7.85 17.06 12.64
N VAL A 205 7.74 17.67 13.82
CA VAL A 205 8.74 17.61 14.89
C VAL A 205 8.47 16.36 15.73
N TYR A 206 9.51 15.55 15.93
CA TYR A 206 9.41 14.36 16.79
C TYR A 206 9.82 14.73 18.22
N ARG A 207 9.05 14.27 19.20
CA ARG A 207 9.37 14.37 20.63
C ARG A 207 9.30 13.00 21.29
N LEU A 208 10.30 12.68 22.10
CA LEU A 208 10.30 11.47 22.93
C LEU A 208 9.44 11.73 24.17
N ILE A 209 8.57 10.77 24.52
CA ILE A 209 7.83 10.77 25.80
C ILE A 209 8.70 10.16 26.89
#